data_AF-A0A847FD40-F1
#
_entry.id   AF-A0A847FD40-F1
#
_cell.length_a   1.000
_cell.length_b   1.000
_cell.length_c   1.000
_cell.angle_alpha   90.00
_cell.angle_beta   90.00
_cell.angle_gamma   90.00
#
_symmetry.space_group_name_H-M   'P 1'
#
loop_
_entity.id
_entity.type
_entity.pdbx_description
1 polymer ?
#
loop_
_entity_poly.entity_id
_entity_poly.type
_entity_poly.pdbx_seq_one_letter_code
_entity_poly.pdbx_strand_id
1 'polypeptide(L)'
;MTPINLYSIMKIESEIADLINSQHPTEVSLCEQLLSSYLNGFSTLPPISDSIGLRTVLLLLTTRGFNSLWSSFNLFRRGYYSQSIILTRSALEDWLTGEDSRTNPETLNLLLEGKDEFWKREFKFNQMAKRLPEQIAESWKSIYDSMSCIAHPRTPSLTMLFTPSKDIRLGPYYDKYHFLKSYQVWLVAISLLPEALFSVMETEAEDWWQTYSPLYATTLPEIENVKKQLENWKS
;
A
#
# COMPACT_ATOMS: atom_id res chain seq x y z
N MET A 1 32.36 -11.67 28.48
CA MET A 1 31.20 -11.06 27.81
C MET A 1 29.95 -11.80 28.27
N THR A 2 29.09 -11.13 29.01
CA THR A 2 27.80 -11.65 29.49
C THR A 2 26.82 -11.71 28.30
N PRO A 3 25.97 -12.74 28.16
CA PRO A 3 25.14 -12.89 26.97
C PRO A 3 23.99 -11.88 27.01
N ILE A 4 23.79 -11.13 25.92
CA ILE A 4 22.59 -10.31 25.75
C ILE A 4 21.43 -11.26 25.47
N ASN A 5 20.61 -11.54 26.49
CA ASN A 5 19.29 -12.09 26.28
C ASN A 5 18.33 -11.52 27.31
N LEU A 6 17.68 -10.40 26.98
CA LEU A 6 16.47 -9.93 27.63
C LEU A 6 15.57 -9.26 26.58
N TYR A 7 14.76 -10.12 25.93
CA TYR A 7 13.82 -9.89 24.82
C TYR A 7 14.45 -9.92 23.42
N SER A 8 14.39 -11.09 22.77
CA SER A 8 14.54 -11.19 21.31
C SER A 8 13.54 -10.24 20.65
N ILE A 9 13.99 -9.43 19.68
CA ILE A 9 13.09 -8.58 18.86
C ILE A 9 11.92 -9.42 18.32
N MET A 10 12.16 -10.68 17.95
CA MET A 10 11.11 -11.60 17.49
C MET A 10 10.04 -11.88 18.55
N LYS A 11 10.42 -11.94 19.83
CA LYS A 11 9.47 -12.13 20.93
C LYS A 11 8.57 -10.90 21.07
N ILE A 12 9.16 -9.69 21.05
CA ILE A 12 8.38 -8.44 21.14
C ILE A 12 7.48 -8.29 19.91
N GLU A 13 7.99 -8.58 18.71
CA GLU A 13 7.18 -8.59 17.48
C GLU A 13 5.98 -9.53 17.59
N SER A 14 6.17 -10.74 18.14
CA SER A 14 5.09 -11.69 18.36
C SER A 14 4.06 -11.18 19.38
N GLU A 15 4.51 -10.66 20.52
CA GLU A 15 3.62 -10.10 21.54
C GLU A 15 2.79 -8.92 21.01
N ILE A 16 3.40 -8.04 20.22
CA ILE A 16 2.69 -6.93 19.56
C ILE A 16 1.72 -7.44 18.49
N ALA A 17 2.09 -8.47 17.72
CA ALA A 17 1.19 -9.07 16.74
C ALA A 17 -0.02 -9.72 17.40
N ASP A 18 0.16 -10.44 18.50
CA ASP A 18 -0.93 -11.04 19.27
C ASP A 18 -1.85 -9.95 19.86
N LEU A 19 -1.26 -8.86 20.36
CA LEU A 19 -2.00 -7.70 20.86
C LEU A 19 -2.82 -7.04 19.75
N ILE A 20 -2.25 -6.84 18.55
CA ILE A 20 -2.96 -6.27 17.41
C ILE A 20 -4.09 -7.21 16.97
N ASN A 21 -3.83 -8.51 16.84
CA ASN A 21 -4.83 -9.50 16.45
C ASN A 21 -6.01 -9.57 17.45
N SER A 22 -5.73 -9.42 18.75
CA SER A 22 -6.78 -9.40 19.77
C SER A 22 -7.61 -8.11 19.77
N GLN A 23 -7.00 -6.97 19.45
CA GLN A 23 -7.69 -5.66 19.46
C GLN A 23 -8.37 -5.30 18.13
N HIS A 24 -7.85 -5.82 17.02
CA HIS A 24 -8.30 -5.51 15.65
C HIS A 24 -8.51 -6.78 14.80
N PRO A 25 -9.22 -7.80 15.29
CA PRO A 25 -9.36 -9.07 14.58
C PRO A 25 -10.06 -8.91 13.23
N THR A 26 -11.00 -7.96 13.12
CA THR A 26 -11.75 -7.70 11.90
C THR A 26 -10.86 -7.06 10.84
N GLU A 27 -10.08 -6.05 11.21
CA GLU A 27 -9.17 -5.33 10.30
C GLU A 27 -8.07 -6.27 9.78
N VAL A 28 -7.48 -7.08 10.67
CA VAL A 28 -6.47 -8.08 10.28
C VAL A 28 -7.07 -9.12 9.34
N SER A 29 -8.25 -9.65 9.67
CA SER A 29 -8.94 -10.64 8.83
C SER A 29 -9.28 -10.07 7.45
N LEU A 30 -9.73 -8.81 7.37
CA LEU A 30 -10.01 -8.17 6.08
C LEU A 30 -8.74 -8.04 5.23
N CYS A 31 -7.62 -7.63 5.83
CA CYS A 31 -6.33 -7.57 5.13
C CYS A 31 -5.92 -8.94 4.57
N GLU A 32 -6.03 -10.00 5.37
CA GLU A 32 -5.69 -11.37 4.95
C GLU A 32 -6.58 -11.86 3.81
N GLN A 33 -7.89 -11.57 3.87
CA GLN A 33 -8.83 -11.90 2.80
C GLN A 33 -8.51 -11.14 1.50
N LEU A 34 -8.22 -9.83 1.58
CA LEU A 34 -7.87 -9.01 0.40
C LEU A 34 -6.56 -9.48 -0.25
N LEU A 35 -5.54 -9.80 0.56
CA LEU A 35 -4.27 -10.34 0.06
C LEU A 35 -4.47 -11.71 -0.60
N SER A 36 -5.27 -12.58 0.00
CA SER A 36 -5.55 -13.92 -0.53
C SER A 36 -6.33 -13.85 -1.84
N SER A 37 -7.33 -12.97 -1.93
CA SER A 37 -8.08 -12.67 -3.16
C SER A 37 -7.14 -12.28 -4.32
N TYR A 38 -6.16 -11.44 -4.02
CA TYR A 38 -5.19 -10.99 -5.00
C TYR A 38 -4.28 -12.13 -5.48
N LEU A 39 -3.74 -12.93 -4.55
CA LEU A 39 -2.90 -14.10 -4.88
C LEU A 39 -3.66 -15.12 -5.73
N ASN A 40 -4.93 -15.38 -5.37
CA ASN A 40 -5.78 -16.28 -6.13
C ASN A 40 -5.96 -15.76 -7.56
N GLY A 41 -6.21 -14.47 -7.74
CA GLY A 41 -6.28 -13.84 -9.07
C GLY A 41 -5.01 -14.05 -9.89
N PHE A 42 -3.84 -13.80 -9.31
CA PHE A 42 -2.56 -14.02 -9.97
C PHE A 42 -2.31 -15.48 -10.36
N SER A 43 -2.71 -16.43 -9.52
CA SER A 43 -2.50 -17.86 -9.77
C SER A 43 -3.31 -18.41 -10.95
N THR A 44 -4.39 -17.72 -11.33
CA THR A 44 -5.29 -18.13 -12.40
C THR A 44 -5.09 -17.36 -13.70
N LEU A 45 -4.14 -16.43 -13.77
CA LEU A 45 -3.91 -15.64 -14.98
C LEU A 45 -3.34 -16.51 -16.11
N PRO A 46 -3.93 -16.44 -17.33
CA PRO A 46 -3.35 -17.12 -18.49
C PRO A 46 -2.02 -16.48 -18.91
N PRO A 47 -1.22 -17.17 -19.75
CA PRO A 47 -0.04 -16.58 -20.38
C PRO A 47 -0.39 -15.29 -21.12
N ILE A 48 0.39 -14.24 -20.86
CA ILE A 48 0.13 -12.91 -21.43
C ILE A 48 0.84 -12.80 -22.78
N SER A 49 0.09 -12.50 -23.83
CA SER A 49 0.61 -11.99 -25.09
C SER A 49 0.54 -10.47 -25.08
N ASP A 50 1.68 -9.81 -25.30
CA ASP A 50 1.79 -8.35 -25.18
C ASP A 50 2.76 -7.74 -26.18
N SER A 51 2.27 -7.44 -27.37
CA SER A 51 3.09 -6.88 -28.46
C SER A 51 3.55 -5.44 -28.21
N ILE A 52 2.87 -4.69 -27.34
CA ILE A 52 3.14 -3.27 -27.06
C ILE A 52 3.91 -3.09 -25.74
N GLY A 53 3.96 -4.11 -24.88
CA GLY A 53 4.66 -4.07 -23.59
C GLY A 53 3.86 -3.46 -22.44
N LEU A 54 2.65 -2.94 -22.72
CA LEU A 54 1.79 -2.33 -21.70
C LEU A 54 1.29 -3.35 -20.68
N ARG A 55 0.84 -4.53 -21.13
CA ARG A 55 0.33 -5.56 -20.21
C ARG A 55 1.45 -6.07 -19.29
N THR A 56 2.66 -6.19 -19.83
CA THR A 56 3.88 -6.59 -19.14
C THR A 56 4.26 -5.56 -18.07
N VAL A 57 4.32 -4.28 -18.43
CA VAL A 57 4.61 -3.20 -17.49
C VAL A 57 3.58 -3.14 -16.37
N LEU A 58 2.29 -3.20 -16.71
CA LEU A 58 1.23 -3.19 -15.70
C LEU A 58 1.31 -4.41 -14.79
N LEU A 59 1.53 -5.61 -15.32
CA LEU A 59 1.70 -6.82 -14.48
C LEU A 59 2.89 -6.68 -13.53
N LEU A 60 4.03 -6.16 -14.00
CA LEU A 60 5.22 -5.96 -13.18
C LEU A 60 4.99 -4.95 -12.06
N LEU A 61 4.38 -3.81 -12.37
CA LEU A 61 4.03 -2.76 -11.40
C LEU A 61 3.03 -3.27 -10.35
N THR A 62 1.98 -3.96 -10.80
CA THR A 62 0.94 -4.57 -9.98
C THR A 62 1.50 -5.69 -9.08
N THR A 63 2.46 -6.48 -9.57
CA THR A 63 3.18 -7.49 -8.78
C THR A 63 4.07 -6.84 -7.73
N ARG A 64 4.84 -5.82 -8.11
CA ARG A 64 5.72 -5.08 -7.19
C ARG A 64 4.93 -4.34 -6.11
N GLY A 65 3.82 -3.72 -6.50
CA GLY A 65 2.88 -3.05 -5.60
C GLY A 65 2.27 -4.04 -4.60
N PHE A 66 1.83 -5.21 -5.06
CA PHE A 66 1.34 -6.27 -4.18
C PHE A 66 2.39 -6.73 -3.17
N ASN A 67 3.62 -7.01 -3.61
CA ASN A 67 4.70 -7.42 -2.70
C ASN A 67 5.02 -6.35 -1.65
N SER A 68 4.91 -5.07 -2.03
CA SER A 68 5.03 -3.94 -1.12
C SER A 68 3.89 -3.91 -0.10
N LEU A 69 2.64 -4.17 -0.51
CA LEU A 69 1.48 -4.24 0.38
C LEU A 69 1.50 -5.46 1.32
N TRP A 70 1.94 -6.62 0.83
CA TRP A 70 2.19 -7.80 1.67
C TRP A 70 3.20 -7.50 2.76
N SER A 71 4.32 -6.87 2.39
CA SER A 71 5.37 -6.48 3.32
C SER A 71 4.88 -5.39 4.29
N SER A 72 4.10 -4.43 3.78
CA SER A 72 3.45 -3.39 4.59
C SER A 72 2.52 -3.97 5.65
N PHE A 73 1.65 -4.91 5.27
CA PHE A 73 0.77 -5.63 6.19
C PHE A 73 1.56 -6.32 7.30
N ASN A 74 2.61 -7.05 6.93
CA ASN A 74 3.48 -7.72 7.88
C ASN A 74 4.20 -6.74 8.83
N LEU A 75 4.45 -5.51 8.42
CA LEU A 75 5.07 -4.49 9.27
C LEU A 75 4.07 -3.85 10.23
N PHE A 76 2.90 -3.39 9.75
CA PHE A 76 1.96 -2.72 10.67
C PHE A 76 1.29 -3.70 11.63
N ARG A 77 1.09 -4.98 11.25
CA ARG A 77 0.62 -6.03 12.19
C ARG A 77 1.65 -6.35 13.28
N ARG A 78 2.89 -5.88 13.15
CA ARG A 78 3.96 -5.97 14.15
C ARG A 78 4.31 -4.62 14.76
N GLY A 79 3.56 -3.55 14.49
CA GLY A 79 3.80 -2.23 15.10
C GLY A 79 4.88 -1.36 14.42
N TYR A 80 5.28 -1.68 13.18
CA TYR A 80 6.21 -0.89 12.36
C TYR A 80 5.48 0.04 11.38
N TYR A 81 4.73 1.00 11.92
CA TYR A 81 3.78 1.80 11.16
C TYR A 81 4.42 2.74 10.14
N SER A 82 5.54 3.41 10.45
CA SER A 82 6.17 4.33 9.50
C SER A 82 6.76 3.58 8.30
N GLN A 83 7.41 2.44 8.54
CA GLN A 83 7.94 1.57 7.49
C GLN A 83 6.81 0.97 6.64
N SER A 84 5.70 0.55 7.28
CA SER A 84 4.50 0.12 6.56
C SER A 84 3.97 1.20 5.62
N ILE A 85 3.80 2.43 6.10
CA ILE A 85 3.28 3.54 5.29
C ILE A 85 4.21 3.85 4.10
N ILE A 86 5.52 3.72 4.27
CA ILE A 86 6.50 3.89 3.17
C ILE A 86 6.28 2.83 2.08
N LEU A 87 6.08 1.56 2.46
CA LEU A 87 5.81 0.49 1.49
C LEU A 87 4.44 0.64 0.82
N THR A 88 3.42 1.06 1.57
CA THR A 88 2.11 1.37 1.00
C THR A 88 2.19 2.52 -0.01
N ARG A 89 3.00 3.55 0.27
CA ARG A 89 3.26 4.64 -0.66
C ARG A 89 3.93 4.14 -1.94
N SER A 90 4.90 3.21 -1.85
CA SER A 90 5.51 2.61 -3.04
C SER A 90 4.48 1.88 -3.91
N ALA A 91 3.50 1.19 -3.31
CA ALA A 91 2.44 0.52 -4.06
C ALA A 91 1.53 1.51 -4.80
N LEU A 92 1.21 2.66 -4.19
CA LEU A 92 0.43 3.72 -4.83
C LEU A 92 1.20 4.46 -5.93
N GLU A 93 2.52 4.56 -5.78
CA GLU A 93 3.42 5.06 -6.82
C GLU A 93 3.44 4.11 -8.03
N ASP A 94 3.52 2.80 -7.80
CA ASP A 94 3.46 1.79 -8.85
C ASP A 94 2.12 1.80 -9.59
N TRP A 95 1.01 1.93 -8.85
CA TRP A 95 -0.33 2.12 -9.44
C TRP A 95 -0.39 3.36 -10.33
N LEU A 96 0.07 4.52 -9.82
CA LEU A 96 0.04 5.77 -10.56
C LEU A 96 0.87 5.69 -11.86
N THR A 97 2.05 5.08 -11.78
CA THR A 97 2.89 4.84 -12.96
C THR A 97 2.18 3.95 -13.99
N GLY A 98 1.43 2.95 -13.53
CA GLY A 98 0.60 2.12 -14.39
C GLY A 98 -0.49 2.92 -15.11
N GLU A 99 -1.26 3.72 -14.36
CA GLU A 99 -2.31 4.57 -14.93
C GLU A 99 -1.76 5.57 -15.96
N ASP A 100 -0.62 6.20 -15.67
CA ASP A 100 0.03 7.11 -16.62
C ASP A 100 0.52 6.37 -17.87
N SER A 101 1.06 5.15 -17.72
CA SER A 101 1.52 4.33 -18.87
C SER A 101 0.40 3.94 -19.84
N ARG A 102 -0.86 3.89 -19.39
CA ARG A 102 -2.02 3.60 -20.26
C ARG A 102 -2.36 4.71 -21.22
N THR A 103 -2.16 5.94 -20.78
CA THR A 103 -2.57 7.15 -21.51
C THR A 103 -1.37 7.90 -22.07
N ASN A 104 -0.15 7.58 -21.63
CA ASN A 104 1.09 8.22 -22.04
C ASN A 104 2.12 7.19 -22.54
N PRO A 105 2.29 7.05 -23.87
CA PRO A 105 3.29 6.16 -24.48
C PRO A 105 4.73 6.45 -24.08
N GLU A 106 5.06 7.70 -23.72
CA GLU A 106 6.43 8.08 -23.32
C GLU A 106 6.83 7.44 -21.99
N THR A 107 5.92 7.46 -21.01
CA THR A 107 6.10 6.78 -19.71
C THR A 107 6.29 5.28 -19.91
N LEU A 108 5.47 4.66 -20.76
CA LEU A 108 5.57 3.24 -21.10
C LEU A 108 6.93 2.91 -21.73
N ASN A 109 7.35 3.67 -22.74
CA ASN A 109 8.61 3.43 -23.45
C ASN A 109 9.82 3.56 -22.52
N LEU A 110 9.84 4.55 -21.62
CA LEU A 110 10.93 4.70 -20.65
C LEU A 110 11.08 3.47 -19.74
N LEU A 111 9.96 2.86 -19.32
CA LEU A 111 9.97 1.64 -18.52
C LEU A 111 10.46 0.43 -19.32
N LEU A 112 9.98 0.26 -20.56
CA LEU A 112 10.37 -0.85 -21.44
C LEU A 112 11.84 -0.78 -21.85
N GLU A 113 12.36 0.43 -22.08
CA GLU A 113 13.76 0.65 -22.45
C GLU A 113 14.72 0.62 -21.26
N GLY A 114 14.20 0.49 -20.02
CA GLY A 114 15.01 0.47 -18.80
C GLY A 114 15.79 1.77 -18.58
N LYS A 115 15.26 2.92 -19.03
CA LYS A 115 15.95 4.20 -18.91
C LYS A 115 15.72 4.81 -17.52
N ASP A 116 16.81 4.93 -16.74
CA ASP A 116 16.83 5.59 -15.43
C ASP A 116 16.42 7.08 -15.46
N GLU A 117 16.27 7.66 -16.65
CA GLU A 117 15.77 9.02 -16.85
C GLU A 117 14.31 9.21 -16.42
N PHE A 118 13.61 8.10 -16.14
CA PHE A 118 12.26 8.06 -15.57
C PHE A 118 12.07 8.94 -14.32
N TRP A 119 13.14 9.33 -13.61
CA TRP A 119 13.04 10.20 -12.42
C TRP A 119 13.37 11.68 -12.68
N LYS A 120 13.59 12.07 -13.94
CA LYS A 120 13.82 13.48 -14.32
C LYS A 120 12.52 14.30 -14.27
N ARG A 121 12.63 15.63 -14.34
CA ARG A 121 11.59 16.62 -13.94
C ARG A 121 10.16 16.34 -14.45
N GLU A 122 9.99 15.80 -15.65
CA GLU A 122 8.69 15.55 -16.30
C GLU A 122 8.02 14.22 -15.91
N PHE A 123 8.74 13.34 -15.22
CA PHE A 123 8.28 12.01 -14.80
C PHE A 123 8.26 11.83 -13.28
N LYS A 124 8.28 12.94 -12.55
CA LYS A 124 7.97 12.92 -11.12
C LYS A 124 6.50 12.55 -10.92
N PHE A 125 6.17 11.82 -9.85
CA PHE A 125 4.80 11.40 -9.54
C PHE A 125 3.78 12.55 -9.53
N ASN A 126 4.17 13.73 -9.06
CA ASN A 126 3.30 14.90 -9.07
C ASN A 126 3.00 15.44 -10.49
N GLN A 127 3.84 15.16 -11.48
CA GLN A 127 3.58 15.49 -12.89
C GLN A 127 2.74 14.40 -13.56
N MET A 128 3.01 13.12 -13.26
CA MET A 128 2.16 12.00 -13.69
C MET A 128 0.70 12.21 -13.25
N ALA A 129 0.50 12.52 -11.96
CA ALA A 129 -0.85 12.77 -11.43
C ALA A 129 -1.59 13.89 -12.17
N LYS A 130 -0.89 14.94 -12.65
CA LYS A 130 -1.51 16.04 -13.42
C LYS A 130 -1.91 15.67 -14.84
N ARG A 131 -1.38 14.57 -15.39
CA ARG A 131 -1.76 14.05 -16.71
C ARG A 131 -3.01 13.18 -16.65
N LEU A 132 -3.39 12.72 -15.45
CA LEU A 132 -4.59 11.91 -15.22
C LEU A 132 -5.84 12.78 -15.02
N PRO A 133 -7.05 12.19 -15.14
CA PRO A 133 -8.30 12.89 -14.82
C PRO A 133 -8.26 13.60 -13.47
N GLU A 134 -8.87 14.79 -13.39
CA GLU A 134 -8.82 15.67 -12.20
C GLU A 134 -9.20 14.96 -10.90
N GLN A 135 -10.25 14.13 -10.95
CA GLN A 135 -10.73 13.35 -9.79
C GLN A 135 -9.65 12.40 -9.25
N ILE A 136 -8.88 11.77 -10.13
CA ILE A 136 -7.75 10.90 -9.76
C ILE A 136 -6.60 11.75 -9.20
N ALA A 137 -6.27 12.85 -9.88
CA ALA A 137 -5.19 13.75 -9.49
C ALA A 137 -5.39 14.31 -8.07
N GLU A 138 -6.59 14.77 -7.75
CA GLU A 138 -6.94 15.33 -6.43
C GLU A 138 -6.93 14.26 -5.33
N SER A 139 -7.57 13.11 -5.59
CA SER A 139 -7.65 12.00 -4.64
C SER A 139 -6.26 11.47 -4.30
N TRP A 140 -5.43 11.25 -5.33
CA TRP A 140 -4.05 10.80 -5.16
C TRP A 140 -3.23 11.82 -4.38
N LYS A 141 -3.32 13.12 -4.71
CA LYS A 141 -2.56 14.17 -4.03
C LYS A 141 -2.86 14.24 -2.54
N SER A 142 -4.14 14.18 -2.16
CA SER A 142 -4.55 14.21 -0.75
C SER A 142 -3.91 13.07 0.07
N ILE A 143 -3.95 11.85 -0.48
CA ILE A 143 -3.41 10.65 0.17
C ILE A 143 -1.87 10.69 0.17
N TYR A 144 -1.27 11.08 -0.95
CA TYR A 144 0.17 11.19 -1.14
C TYR A 144 0.82 12.22 -0.23
N ASP A 145 0.22 13.40 -0.05
CA ASP A 145 0.73 14.43 0.86
C ASP A 145 0.73 13.94 2.32
N SER A 146 -0.33 13.23 2.73
CA SER A 146 -0.40 12.61 4.06
C SER A 146 0.70 11.57 4.28
N MET A 147 1.00 10.72 3.30
CA MET A 147 2.05 9.70 3.42
C MET A 147 3.45 10.30 3.30
N SER A 148 3.64 11.33 2.48
CA SER A 148 4.93 12.01 2.30
C SER A 148 5.41 12.70 3.58
N CYS A 149 4.49 13.14 4.44
CA CYS A 149 4.81 13.63 5.79
C CYS A 149 5.41 12.55 6.71
N ILE A 150 5.22 11.27 6.39
CA ILE A 150 5.71 10.11 7.15
C ILE A 150 6.93 9.47 6.46
N ALA A 151 6.98 9.48 5.13
CA ALA A 151 8.05 8.85 4.35
C ALA A 151 9.38 9.62 4.39
N HIS A 152 9.35 10.90 4.71
CA HIS A 152 10.54 11.73 4.90
C HIS A 152 10.78 12.00 6.39
N PRO A 153 12.02 12.27 6.83
CA PRO A 153 12.38 12.54 8.23
C PRO A 153 11.84 13.91 8.70
N ARG A 154 10.52 14.06 8.67
CA ARG A 154 9.75 15.23 9.11
C ARG A 154 9.14 14.95 10.48
N THR A 155 8.72 16.00 11.18
CA THR A 155 8.14 15.90 12.53
C THR A 155 7.11 14.76 12.67
N PRO A 156 6.12 14.58 11.77
CA PRO A 156 5.16 13.48 11.90
C PRO A 156 5.81 12.09 11.90
N SER A 157 6.77 11.83 11.01
CA SER A 157 7.52 10.57 10.97
C SER A 157 8.34 10.33 12.24
N LEU A 158 9.00 11.38 12.75
CA LEU A 158 9.88 11.28 13.92
C LEU A 158 9.07 11.12 15.20
N THR A 159 7.87 11.73 15.26
CA THR A 159 6.98 11.58 16.42
C THR A 159 6.48 10.15 16.59
N MET A 160 6.41 9.35 15.53
CA MET A 160 6.04 7.93 15.60
C MET A 160 7.09 7.08 16.35
N LEU A 161 8.31 7.59 16.51
CA LEU A 161 9.39 6.93 17.25
C LEU A 161 9.32 7.15 18.76
N PHE A 162 8.39 7.97 19.26
CA PHE A 162 8.23 8.20 20.68
C PHE A 162 7.11 7.35 21.28
N THR A 163 7.26 6.99 22.56
CA THR A 163 6.15 6.50 23.38
C THR A 163 5.20 7.61 23.82
N PRO A 164 3.99 7.27 24.31
CA PRO A 164 3.17 8.23 25.06
C PRO A 164 3.93 8.87 26.23
N SER A 165 4.89 8.16 26.83
CA SER A 165 5.81 8.67 27.86
C SER A 165 6.98 9.51 27.31
N LYS A 166 7.09 9.69 25.98
CA LYS A 166 8.16 10.39 25.25
C LYS A 166 9.54 9.71 25.27
N ASP A 167 9.58 8.41 25.49
CA ASP A 167 10.80 7.62 25.35
C ASP A 167 11.04 7.27 23.87
N ILE A 168 12.30 7.28 23.43
CA ILE A 168 12.68 6.88 22.06
C ILE A 168 12.56 5.35 21.93
N ARG A 169 11.96 4.91 20.83
CA ARG A 169 11.76 3.50 20.51
C ARG A 169 12.77 3.02 19.47
N LEU A 170 13.30 1.81 19.70
CA LEU A 170 14.20 1.11 18.79
C LEU A 170 13.55 -0.15 18.17
N GLY A 171 12.23 -0.28 18.26
CA GLY A 171 11.52 -1.51 17.89
C GLY A 171 10.00 -1.36 17.78
N PRO A 172 9.29 -2.49 17.69
CA PRO A 172 7.85 -2.52 17.44
C PRO A 172 7.07 -2.01 18.65
N TYR A 173 5.95 -1.35 18.40
CA TYR A 173 5.03 -0.93 19.45
C TYR A 173 3.60 -0.86 18.92
N TYR A 174 2.64 -1.20 19.77
CA TYR A 174 1.23 -1.06 19.42
C TYR A 174 0.70 0.34 19.76
N ASP A 175 0.40 1.12 18.73
CA ASP A 175 -0.31 2.39 18.84
C ASP A 175 -1.57 2.34 17.98
N LYS A 176 -2.74 2.48 18.61
CA LYS A 176 -4.02 2.35 17.91
C LYS A 176 -4.21 3.40 16.82
N TYR A 177 -3.81 4.65 17.04
CA TYR A 177 -3.93 5.71 16.04
C TYR A 177 -3.05 5.40 14.82
N HIS A 178 -1.78 5.03 15.05
CA HIS A 178 -0.87 4.69 13.97
C HIS A 178 -1.26 3.38 13.25
N PHE A 179 -1.82 2.40 13.97
CA PHE A 179 -2.41 1.20 13.36
C PHE A 179 -3.53 1.56 12.41
N LEU A 180 -4.55 2.28 12.89
CA LEU A 180 -5.70 2.70 12.08
C LEU A 180 -5.26 3.55 10.88
N LYS A 181 -4.28 4.44 11.06
CA LYS A 181 -3.74 5.25 9.97
C LYS A 181 -3.04 4.39 8.91
N SER A 182 -2.22 3.42 9.33
CA SER A 182 -1.52 2.50 8.42
C SER A 182 -2.50 1.61 7.67
N TYR A 183 -3.49 1.07 8.38
CA TYR A 183 -4.57 0.26 7.83
C TYR A 183 -5.41 1.04 6.82
N GLN A 184 -5.83 2.28 7.12
CA GLN A 184 -6.60 3.12 6.21
C GLN A 184 -5.87 3.34 4.88
N VAL A 185 -4.61 3.75 4.91
CA VAL A 185 -3.86 3.99 3.67
C VAL A 185 -3.56 2.69 2.93
N TRP A 186 -3.42 1.57 3.65
CA TRP A 186 -3.25 0.25 3.06
C TRP A 186 -4.51 -0.21 2.32
N LEU A 187 -5.71 0.02 2.89
CA LEU A 187 -6.99 -0.28 2.25
C LEU A 187 -7.18 0.48 0.93
N VAL A 188 -6.77 1.75 0.89
CA VAL A 188 -6.78 2.54 -0.35
C VAL A 188 -5.89 1.89 -1.41
N ALA A 189 -4.66 1.51 -1.04
CA ALA A 189 -3.70 0.98 -2.00
C ALA A 189 -4.10 -0.42 -2.52
N ILE A 190 -4.59 -1.30 -1.64
CA ILE A 190 -5.00 -2.66 -2.03
C ILE A 190 -6.28 -2.67 -2.86
N SER A 191 -7.12 -1.62 -2.80
CA SER A 191 -8.32 -1.54 -3.66
C SER A 191 -8.02 -1.07 -5.08
N LEU A 192 -6.94 -0.31 -5.29
CA LEU A 192 -6.61 0.27 -6.60
C LEU A 192 -5.79 -0.67 -7.50
N LEU A 193 -4.87 -1.46 -6.93
CA LEU A 193 -4.05 -2.39 -7.72
C LEU A 193 -4.85 -3.50 -8.45
N PRO A 194 -5.90 -4.10 -7.86
CA PRO A 194 -6.73 -5.10 -8.53
C PRO A 194 -7.47 -4.53 -9.74
N GLU A 195 -7.96 -3.29 -9.66
CA GLU A 195 -8.58 -2.61 -10.81
C GLU A 195 -7.58 -2.50 -11.95
N ALA A 196 -6.32 -2.17 -11.62
CA ALA A 196 -5.28 -2.08 -12.62
C ALA A 196 -5.00 -3.43 -13.31
N LEU A 197 -5.10 -4.54 -12.58
CA LEU A 197 -4.99 -5.89 -13.13
C LEU A 197 -6.22 -6.25 -14.00
N PHE A 198 -7.42 -5.98 -13.50
CA PHE A 198 -8.67 -6.28 -14.20
C PHE A 198 -8.73 -5.59 -15.56
N SER A 199 -8.41 -4.30 -15.63
CA SER A 199 -8.44 -3.55 -16.90
C SER A 199 -7.44 -4.06 -17.96
N VAL A 200 -6.46 -4.88 -17.56
CA VAL A 200 -5.45 -5.46 -18.47
C VAL A 200 -5.88 -6.81 -18.98
N MET A 201 -6.47 -7.58 -18.07
CA MET A 201 -6.84 -8.96 -18.30
C MET A 201 -8.26 -9.08 -18.81
N GLU A 202 -9.09 -8.03 -18.73
CA GLU A 202 -10.46 -7.97 -19.27
C GLU A 202 -11.22 -9.28 -19.08
N THR A 203 -11.55 -9.97 -20.18
CA THR A 203 -12.28 -11.24 -20.18
C THR A 203 -11.55 -12.35 -19.42
N GLU A 204 -10.23 -12.38 -19.47
CA GLU A 204 -9.37 -13.35 -18.78
C GLU A 204 -9.36 -13.18 -17.26
N ALA A 205 -9.78 -12.01 -16.76
CA ALA A 205 -9.92 -11.72 -15.33
C ALA A 205 -11.37 -11.67 -14.86
N GLU A 206 -12.34 -11.94 -15.72
CA GLU A 206 -13.75 -11.71 -15.41
C GLU A 206 -14.26 -12.62 -14.28
N ASP A 207 -13.94 -13.91 -14.31
CA ASP A 207 -14.29 -14.85 -13.23
C ASP A 207 -13.67 -14.44 -11.88
N TRP A 208 -12.41 -14.00 -11.90
CA TRP A 208 -11.73 -13.49 -10.72
C TRP A 208 -12.41 -12.20 -10.22
N TRP A 209 -12.67 -11.24 -11.10
CA TRP A 209 -13.28 -9.98 -10.74
C TRP A 209 -14.70 -10.16 -10.19
N GLN A 210 -15.52 -11.02 -10.80
CA GLN A 210 -16.86 -11.33 -10.28
C GLN A 210 -16.80 -11.99 -8.89
N THR A 211 -15.83 -12.88 -8.68
CA THR A 211 -15.66 -13.58 -7.40
C THR A 211 -15.22 -12.64 -6.28
N TYR A 212 -14.30 -11.71 -6.56
CA TYR A 212 -13.61 -10.96 -5.51
C TYR A 212 -13.88 -9.45 -5.48
N SER A 213 -14.45 -8.85 -6.54
CA SER A 213 -14.89 -7.44 -6.50
C SER A 213 -15.86 -7.13 -5.36
N PRO A 214 -16.75 -8.04 -4.89
CA PRO A 214 -17.58 -7.76 -3.72
C PRO A 214 -16.76 -7.53 -2.45
N LEU A 215 -15.60 -8.20 -2.30
CA LEU A 215 -14.69 -7.99 -1.18
C LEU A 215 -13.98 -6.62 -1.30
N TYR A 216 -13.57 -6.23 -2.50
CA TYR A 216 -12.99 -4.89 -2.71
C TYR A 216 -14.04 -3.78 -2.51
N ALA A 217 -15.32 -4.04 -2.78
CA ALA A 217 -16.40 -3.09 -2.48
C ALA A 217 -16.55 -2.79 -0.99
N THR A 218 -16.05 -3.65 -0.09
CA THR A 218 -16.08 -3.38 1.36
C THR A 218 -14.99 -2.40 1.80
N THR A 219 -13.95 -2.14 1.00
CA THR A 219 -12.84 -1.26 1.40
C THR A 219 -13.28 0.18 1.53
N LEU A 220 -14.12 0.70 0.63
CA LEU A 220 -14.54 2.10 0.66
C LEU A 220 -15.38 2.44 1.91
N PRO A 221 -16.45 1.69 2.27
CA PRO A 221 -17.15 1.90 3.53
C PRO A 221 -16.23 1.82 4.74
N GLU A 222 -15.26 0.91 4.72
CA GLU A 222 -14.32 0.72 5.82
C GLU A 222 -13.30 1.87 5.92
N ILE A 223 -12.79 2.39 4.80
CA ILE A 223 -11.93 3.58 4.75
C ILE A 223 -12.63 4.77 5.42
N GLU A 224 -13.92 4.97 5.11
CA GLU A 224 -14.73 6.05 5.70
C GLU A 224 -15.03 5.80 7.19
N ASN A 225 -15.24 4.55 7.59
CA ASN A 225 -15.39 4.17 8.99
C ASN A 225 -14.12 4.50 9.80
N VAL A 226 -12.96 4.06 9.31
CA VAL A 226 -11.66 4.34 9.96
C VAL A 226 -11.35 5.84 9.98
N LYS A 227 -11.71 6.57 8.92
CA LYS A 227 -11.57 8.03 8.86
C LYS A 227 -12.30 8.72 10.02
N LYS A 228 -13.56 8.35 10.28
CA LYS A 228 -14.34 8.87 11.41
C LYS A 228 -13.68 8.55 12.75
N GLN A 229 -13.15 7.34 12.91
CA GLN A 229 -12.41 6.97 14.13
C GLN A 229 -11.16 7.83 14.35
N LEU A 230 -10.42 8.13 13.28
CA LEU A 230 -9.21 8.98 13.34
C LEU A 230 -9.55 10.45 13.60
N GLU A 231 -10.68 10.95 13.08
CA GLU A 231 -11.15 12.33 13.34
C GLU A 231 -11.53 12.51 14.81
N ASN A 232 -12.23 11.54 15.41
CA ASN A 232 -12.58 11.53 16.83
C ASN A 232 -11.37 11.40 17.78
N TRP A 233 -10.19 11.06 17.26
CA TRP A 233 -8.96 11.00 18.06
C TRP A 233 -8.32 12.38 18.25
N LYS A 234 -8.64 13.34 17.37
CA LYS A 234 -8.07 14.70 17.41
C LYS A 234 -8.85 15.66 18.34
N SER A 235 -10.01 15.22 18.83
CA SER A 235 -10.85 15.91 19.83
C SER A 235 -10.55 15.44 21.24
#